data_AF-A0A9X9Q7L6-F1
#
_entry.id   AF-A0A9X9Q7L6-F1
#
_cell.length_a   1.000
_cell.length_b   1.000
_cell.length_c   1.000
_cell.angle_alpha   90.00
_cell.angle_beta   90.00
_cell.angle_gamma   90.00
#
_symmetry.space_group_name_H-M   'P 1'
#
loop_
_entity.id
_entity.type
_entity.pdbx_description
1 polymer ?
#
loop_
_entity_poly.entity_id
_entity_poly.type
_entity_poly.pdbx_seq_one_letter_code
_entity_poly.pdbx_strand_id
1 'polypeptide(L)' 'MTDPKFIIWSPVRRSDVAWNFEKFLIGPEGEPFRRYSRTFPTINIEPDIKRLLKVAI' A
#
# COMPACT_ATOMS: atom_id res chain seq x y z
N MET A 1 -8.97 -7.47 8.32
CA MET A 1 -9.92 -8.55 7.94
C MET A 1 -10.99 -8.64 9.00
N THR A 2 -12.26 -8.77 8.59
CA THR A 2 -13.42 -8.76 9.48
C THR A 2 -13.83 -10.15 9.93
N ASP A 3 -13.74 -11.16 9.07
CA ASP A 3 -13.95 -12.57 9.41
C ASP A 3 -12.59 -13.27 9.61
N PRO A 4 -12.32 -13.88 10.78
CA PRO A 4 -11.08 -14.62 11.02
C PRO A 4 -10.88 -15.82 10.08
N LYS A 5 -11.94 -16.37 9.47
CA LYS A 5 -11.85 -17.49 8.50
C LYS A 5 -11.03 -17.15 7.25
N PHE A 6 -10.84 -15.87 6.95
CA PHE A 6 -9.97 -15.44 5.86
C PHE A 6 -8.47 -15.49 6.21
N ILE A 7 -8.10 -15.67 7.49
CA ILE A 7 -6.72 -15.89 7.91
C ILE A 7 -6.43 -17.39 7.84
N ILE A 8 -5.69 -17.82 6.83
CA ILE A 8 -5.26 -19.21 6.65
C ILE A 8 -3.73 -19.40 6.76
N TRP A 9 -3.02 -18.39 7.29
CA TRP A 9 -1.56 -18.38 7.38
C TRP A 9 -1.06 -18.27 8.84
N SER A 10 0.20 -18.64 9.04
CA SER A 10 0.90 -18.55 10.33
C SER A 10 2.40 -18.30 10.11
N PRO A 11 3.06 -17.46 10.93
CA PRO A 11 2.48 -16.67 12.02
C PRO A 11 1.67 -15.49 11.50
N VAL A 12 0.67 -15.08 12.28
CA VAL A 12 -0.11 -13.86 12.01
C VAL A 12 0.60 -12.67 12.65
N ARG A 13 0.84 -11.59 11.89
CA ARG A 13 1.47 -10.36 12.36
C ARG A 13 0.58 -9.16 12.11
N ARG A 14 0.73 -8.12 12.94
CA ARG A 14 -0.01 -6.86 12.79
C ARG A 14 0.30 -6.12 11.47
N SER A 15 1.47 -6.39 10.89
CA SER A 15 1.93 -5.77 9.64
C SER A 15 1.51 -6.53 8.38
N ASP A 16 0.84 -7.68 8.50
CA ASP A 16 0.47 -8.52 7.36
C ASP A 16 -0.37 -7.74 6.34
N VAL A 17 -0.27 -8.16 5.08
CA VAL A 17 -1.16 -7.66 4.02
C VAL A 17 -2.57 -8.19 4.29
N ALA A 18 -3.52 -7.28 4.45
CA ALA A 18 -4.86 -7.61 4.89
C ALA A 18 -5.77 -8.10 3.75
N TRP A 19 -5.46 -7.79 2.49
CA TRP A 19 -6.21 -8.26 1.32
C TRP A 19 -5.49 -7.94 0.00
N ASN A 20 -6.08 -8.43 -1.09
CA ASN A 20 -5.73 -8.04 -2.45
C ASN A 20 -5.82 -6.51 -2.63
N PHE A 21 -4.94 -5.98 -3.47
CA PHE A 21 -4.84 -4.55 -3.80
C PHE A 21 -4.47 -3.63 -2.63
N GLU A 22 -3.70 -4.08 -1.64
CA GLU A 22 -2.83 -3.12 -0.93
C GLU A 22 -1.70 -2.66 -1.85
N LYS A 23 -1.23 -1.42 -1.64
CA LYS A 23 -0.20 -0.81 -2.49
C LYS A 23 0.90 -0.22 -1.62
N PHE A 24 2.14 -0.34 -2.08
CA PHE A 24 3.32 0.26 -1.46
C PHE A 24 3.97 1.16 -2.50
N LEU A 25 4.08 2.44 -2.19
CA LEU A 25 4.79 3.40 -3.03
C LEU A 25 6.22 3.52 -2.52
N ILE A 26 7.19 3.33 -3.42
CA ILE A 26 8.62 3.36 -3.15
C ILE A 26 9.22 4.58 -3.83
N GLY A 27 10.09 5.29 -3.13
CA GLY A 27 10.80 6.45 -3.66
C GLY A 27 11.91 6.09 -4.65
N PRO A 28 12.44 7.07 -5.39
CA PRO A 28 13.55 6.85 -6.34
C PRO A 28 14.84 6.35 -5.66
N GLU A 29 15.03 6.65 -4.38
CA GLU A 29 16.15 6.16 -3.57
C GLU A 29 15.95 4.71 -3.07
N GLY A 30 14.85 4.05 -3.45
CA GLY A 30 14.53 2.68 -3.00
C GLY A 30 13.83 2.60 -1.64
N GLU A 31 13.62 3.72 -0.97
CA GLU A 31 13.02 3.76 0.37
C GLU A 31 11.47 3.75 0.34
N PRO A 32 10.80 3.03 1.27
CA PRO A 32 9.35 3.06 1.39
C PRO A 32 8.82 4.46 1.70
N PHE A 33 7.86 4.91 0.90
CA PHE A 33 7.26 6.24 1.07
C PHE A 33 5.91 6.19 1.78
N ARG A 34 5.01 5.32 1.31
CA ARG A 34 3.66 5.20 1.86
C ARG A 34 3.05 3.83 1.53
N ARG A 35 2.24 3.31 2.46
CA ARG A 35 1.38 2.13 2.28
C ARG A 35 -0.08 2.58 2.17
N TYR A 36 -0.80 2.04 1.20
CA TYR A 36 -2.21 2.34 0.97
C TYR A 36 -3.06 1.08 1.19
N SER A 37 -4.21 1.25 1.84
CA SER A 37 -5.11 0.15 2.15
C SER A 37 -5.74 -0.45 0.89
N ARG A 38 -6.30 -1.65 1.03
CA ARG A 38 -7.02 -2.36 -0.03
C ARG A 38 -8.13 -1.55 -0.70
N THR A 39 -8.81 -0.69 0.07
CA THR A 39 -9.95 0.12 -0.39
C THR A 39 -9.52 1.48 -0.94
N PHE A 40 -8.25 1.84 -0.83
CA PHE A 40 -7.76 3.11 -1.36
C PHE A 40 -7.79 3.07 -2.90
N PRO A 41 -8.50 3.99 -3.59
CA PRO A 41 -8.54 4.01 -5.04
C PRO A 41 -7.15 4.21 -5.63
N THR A 42 -6.71 3.31 -6.52
CA THR A 42 -5.35 3.37 -7.10
C THR A 42 -5.09 4.70 -7.81
N ILE A 43 -6.10 5.26 -8.48
CA ILE A 43 -5.98 6.55 -9.16
C ILE A 43 -5.64 7.70 -8.21
N ASN A 44 -6.08 7.64 -6.95
CA ASN A 44 -5.79 8.68 -5.96
C ASN A 44 -4.33 8.63 -5.45
N ILE A 45 -3.52 7.66 -5.90
CA ILE A 45 -2.07 7.60 -5.64
C ILE A 45 -1.29 8.49 -6.63
N GLU A 46 -1.91 8.90 -7.74
CA GLU A 46 -1.28 9.74 -8.78
C GLU A 46 -0.59 11.00 -8.24
N PRO A 47 -1.16 11.80 -7.32
CA PRO A 47 -0.48 12.99 -6.81
C PRO A 47 0.79 12.66 -6.03
N ASP A 48 0.79 11.54 -5.30
CA ASP A 48 1.98 11.07 -4.57
C ASP A 48 3.06 10.60 -5.55
N ILE A 49 2.68 9.93 -6.65
CA ILE A 49 3.61 9.53 -7.71
C ILE A 49 4.21 10.77 -8.39
N LYS A 50 3.38 11.75 -8.78
CA LYS A 50 3.84 13.02 -9.38
C LYS A 50 4.84 13.75 -8.49
N ARG A 51 4.55 13.79 -7.18
CA ARG A 51 5.46 14.36 -6.17
C ARG A 51 6.82 13.66 -6.16
N LEU A 52 6.85 12.33 -6.21
CA LEU A 52 8.11 11.57 -6.20
C LEU A 52 8.88 11.67 -7.52
N LEU A 53 8.18 11.84 -8.65
CA LEU A 53 8.82 12.09 -9.94
C LEU A 53 9.37 13.51 -10.08
N LYS A 54 9.15 14.39 -9.08
CA LYS A 54 9.51 15.82 -9.13
C LYS A 54 8.95 16.52 -10.37
N VAL A 55 7.85 16.02 -10.92
CA VAL A 55 7.11 16.73 -11.97
C VAL A 55 6.47 17.92 -11.28
N ALA A 56 7.00 19.12 -11.54
CA ALA A 56 6.42 20.37 -11.04
C ALA A 56 4.93 20.41 -11.42
N ILE A 57 4.08 20.78 -10.45
CA ILE A 57 2.70 21.18 -10.73
C ILE A 57 2.75 22.62 -11.25
#